data_AF-A0A183CQJ5-F1
#
_entry.id   AF-A0A183CQJ5-F1
#
_cell.length_a   1.000
_cell.length_b   1.000
_cell.length_c   1.000
_cell.angle_alpha   90.00
_cell.angle_beta   90.00
_cell.angle_gamma   90.00
#
_symmetry.space_group_name_H-M   'P 1'
#
loop_
_entity.id
_entity.type
_entity.pdbx_description
1 polymer ?
#
loop_
_entity_poly.entity_id
_entity_poly.type
_entity_poly.pdbx_seq_one_letter_code
_entity_poly.pdbx_strand_id
1 'polypeptide(L)'
;MTFKRCQIGPIGYGDDDREDFDDPELRQDMTSGRHGNGAQIYEFLTMLATCHSVVPEREESGHIRFQASSPDEAALVRAAQNQGFTFHTRRPNEIVVETGGSDRTFELLNVLVFTSDRKRMSVILREKSADGEAEIKLFCKGADNVIFDRLSKELNDRQMLARCNGALNDYAQKGYRTLCFASAVLDPDIYAQWSRDFKTASTAIEEREKQLVAVAEQIECNLRLIAVTAIEDKLQDNVPLTIRTLLAAGIRIWMLTGDKLETAVQIAQSSSLCHKDTELMVLAERSFDVVLAKLHEYTLK
;
A
#
# COMPACT_ATOMS: atom_id res chain seq x y z
N MET A 1 -1.36 12.73 -4.96
CA MET A 1 -0.72 11.65 -4.23
C MET A 1 0.78 11.76 -4.34
N THR A 2 1.45 11.85 -3.19
CA THR A 2 2.91 11.94 -3.09
C THR A 2 3.38 10.96 -2.03
N PHE A 3 4.36 10.12 -2.34
CA PHE A 3 4.99 9.28 -1.33
C PHE A 3 5.86 10.15 -0.42
N LYS A 4 5.68 10.07 0.90
CA LYS A 4 6.40 10.94 1.85
C LYS A 4 7.37 10.19 2.74
N ARG A 5 6.90 9.09 3.34
CA ARG A 5 7.66 8.36 4.35
C ARG A 5 7.48 6.86 4.24
N CYS A 6 8.45 6.14 4.76
CA CYS A 6 8.30 4.72 5.04
C CYS A 6 9.08 4.31 6.29
N GLN A 7 8.65 3.24 6.92
CA GLN A 7 9.35 2.56 7.98
C GLN A 7 9.69 1.16 7.47
N ILE A 8 10.99 0.88 7.31
CA ILE A 8 11.51 -0.38 6.78
C ILE A 8 12.29 -1.07 7.91
N GLY A 9 11.66 -2.07 8.51
CA GLY A 9 12.17 -2.71 9.72
C GLY A 9 12.34 -1.67 10.84
N PRO A 10 13.55 -1.51 11.43
CA PRO A 10 13.76 -0.60 12.55
C PRO A 10 13.94 0.87 12.15
N ILE A 11 14.17 1.19 10.87
CA ILE A 11 14.53 2.54 10.42
C ILE A 11 13.40 3.19 9.63
N GLY A 12 13.16 4.47 9.90
CA GLY A 12 12.24 5.32 9.15
C GLY A 12 12.99 6.21 8.18
N TYR A 13 12.43 6.42 6.99
CA TYR A 13 12.99 7.23 5.91
C TYR A 13 11.95 8.23 5.40
N GLY A 14 12.44 9.28 4.76
CA GLY A 14 11.63 10.37 4.21
C GLY A 14 11.21 11.43 5.23
N ASP A 15 10.66 12.52 4.72
CA ASP A 15 10.23 13.70 5.48
C ASP A 15 8.95 14.32 4.90
N ASP A 16 8.47 15.35 5.59
CA ASP A 16 7.21 16.03 5.24
C ASP A 16 7.46 17.24 4.32
N ASP A 17 8.71 17.68 4.16
CA ASP A 17 9.07 18.97 3.54
C ASP A 17 9.34 18.83 2.04
N ARG A 18 9.97 17.73 1.61
CA ARG A 18 10.30 17.49 0.21
C ARG A 18 9.05 17.16 -0.62
N GLU A 19 9.01 17.68 -1.85
CA GLU A 19 7.92 17.38 -2.78
C GLU A 19 7.93 15.94 -3.27
N ASP A 20 9.11 15.34 -3.41
CA ASP A 20 9.30 13.99 -3.89
C ASP A 20 10.11 13.16 -2.89
N PHE A 21 9.84 11.86 -2.86
CA PHE A 21 10.60 10.91 -2.05
C PHE A 21 11.96 10.59 -2.71
N ASP A 22 12.96 11.40 -2.39
CA ASP A 22 14.35 11.21 -2.80
C ASP A 22 15.28 11.14 -1.59
N ASP A 23 15.35 9.99 -0.91
CA ASP A 23 16.12 9.80 0.33
C ASP A 23 17.54 9.21 0.10
N PRO A 24 18.64 9.99 0.25
CA PRO A 24 19.99 9.48 0.08
C PRO A 24 20.43 8.50 1.18
N GLU A 25 19.89 8.63 2.40
CA GLU A 25 20.23 7.74 3.52
C GLU A 25 19.68 6.34 3.25
N LEU A 26 18.46 6.24 2.72
CA LEU A 26 17.88 4.96 2.28
C LEU A 26 18.79 4.24 1.27
N ARG A 27 19.29 4.96 0.26
CA ARG A 27 20.21 4.38 -0.75
C ARG A 27 21.56 3.99 -0.14
N GLN A 28 22.07 4.80 0.78
CA GLN A 28 23.30 4.49 1.49
C GLN A 28 23.12 3.23 2.35
N ASP A 29 22.01 3.10 3.08
CA ASP A 29 21.75 1.96 3.95
C ASP A 29 21.52 0.68 3.15
N MET A 30 20.87 0.78 1.99
CA MET A 30 20.70 -0.32 1.05
C MET A 30 22.05 -0.93 0.63
N THR A 31 23.04 -0.07 0.35
CA THR A 31 24.35 -0.49 -0.19
C THR A 31 25.37 -0.82 0.89
N SER A 32 25.42 -0.03 1.96
CA SER A 32 26.39 -0.18 3.05
C SER A 32 26.01 -1.25 4.06
N GLY A 33 24.72 -1.60 4.16
CA GLY A 33 24.21 -2.52 5.16
C GLY A 33 24.39 -2.03 6.60
N ARG A 34 24.61 -0.72 6.81
CA ARG A 34 24.92 -0.10 8.12
C ARG A 34 23.98 -0.55 9.24
N HIS A 35 22.67 -0.63 8.94
CA HIS A 35 21.63 -1.01 9.89
C HIS A 35 21.17 -2.47 9.74
N GLY A 36 21.87 -3.27 8.94
CA GLY A 36 21.51 -4.67 8.67
C GLY A 36 20.21 -4.86 7.87
N ASN A 37 19.58 -3.78 7.40
CA ASN A 37 18.31 -3.78 6.69
C ASN A 37 18.46 -3.65 5.16
N GLY A 38 19.67 -3.65 4.61
CA GLY A 38 19.90 -3.41 3.18
C GLY A 38 19.13 -4.35 2.25
N ALA A 39 19.07 -5.65 2.58
CA ALA A 39 18.26 -6.62 1.83
C ALA A 39 16.75 -6.33 1.92
N GLN A 40 16.27 -5.88 3.09
CA GLN A 40 14.87 -5.51 3.30
C GLN A 40 14.51 -4.23 2.54
N ILE A 41 15.42 -3.26 2.46
CA ILE A 41 15.26 -2.06 1.63
C ILE A 41 15.19 -2.44 0.16
N TYR A 42 16.11 -3.28 -0.32
CA TYR A 42 16.12 -3.73 -1.70
C TYR A 42 14.82 -4.45 -2.08
N GLU A 43 14.35 -5.35 -1.21
CA GLU A 43 13.09 -6.05 -1.38
C GLU A 43 11.90 -5.08 -1.37
N PHE A 44 11.86 -4.12 -0.44
CA PHE A 44 10.82 -3.10 -0.40
C PHE A 44 10.75 -2.27 -1.70
N LEU A 45 11.89 -1.77 -2.18
CA LEU A 45 11.93 -1.00 -3.44
C LEU A 45 11.53 -1.85 -4.64
N THR A 46 11.90 -3.13 -4.65
CA THR A 46 11.43 -4.09 -5.65
C THR A 46 9.90 -4.26 -5.58
N MET A 47 9.32 -4.35 -4.38
CA MET A 47 7.86 -4.41 -4.21
C MET A 47 7.18 -3.13 -4.73
N LEU A 48 7.73 -1.94 -4.47
CA LEU A 48 7.20 -0.68 -5.00
C LEU A 48 7.19 -0.65 -6.54
N ALA A 49 8.22 -1.22 -7.17
CA ALA A 49 8.41 -1.26 -8.62
C ALA A 49 7.71 -2.43 -9.34
N THR A 50 7.09 -3.37 -8.61
CA THR A 50 6.52 -4.59 -9.23
C THR A 50 5.11 -4.93 -8.74
N CYS A 51 4.78 -4.66 -7.47
CA CYS A 51 3.49 -5.00 -6.87
C CYS A 51 2.44 -3.92 -7.15
N HIS A 52 2.08 -3.73 -8.42
CA HIS A 52 1.07 -2.75 -8.86
C HIS A 52 0.46 -3.15 -10.20
N SER A 53 -0.49 -2.34 -10.70
CA SER A 53 -1.09 -2.47 -12.03
C SER A 53 -0.66 -1.39 -13.04
N VAL A 54 0.21 -0.46 -12.62
CA VAL A 54 0.73 0.64 -13.46
C VAL A 54 1.30 0.14 -14.80
N VAL A 55 1.01 0.90 -15.87
CA VAL A 55 1.53 0.72 -17.22
C VAL A 55 2.55 1.84 -17.52
N PRO A 56 3.79 1.50 -17.91
CA PRO A 56 4.79 2.47 -18.30
C PRO A 56 4.65 2.81 -19.78
N GLU A 57 4.71 4.10 -20.12
CA GLU A 57 4.78 4.58 -21.50
C GLU A 57 6.06 5.38 -21.70
N ARG A 58 6.87 4.96 -22.66
CA ARG A 58 8.10 5.67 -22.98
C ARG A 58 7.79 6.80 -23.96
N GLU A 59 8.09 8.02 -23.55
CA GLU A 59 7.97 9.21 -24.39
C GLU A 59 9.19 9.34 -25.32
N GLU A 60 9.07 10.15 -26.38
CA GLU A 60 10.16 10.43 -27.31
C GLU A 60 11.38 11.08 -26.63
N SER A 61 11.15 11.79 -25.52
CA SER A 61 12.18 12.40 -24.67
C SER A 61 13.04 11.38 -23.91
N GLY A 62 12.64 10.10 -23.91
CA GLY A 62 13.23 9.06 -23.07
C GLY A 62 12.63 9.00 -21.65
N HIS A 63 11.79 9.97 -21.27
CA HIS A 63 11.03 9.95 -20.02
C HIS A 63 9.99 8.82 -20.02
N ILE A 64 9.75 8.21 -18.86
CA ILE A 64 8.73 7.17 -18.69
C ILE A 64 7.53 7.79 -17.96
N ARG A 65 6.41 7.88 -18.66
CA ARG A 65 5.14 8.28 -18.08
C ARG A 65 4.43 7.06 -17.49
N PHE A 66 4.08 7.14 -16.22
CA PHE A 66 3.33 6.09 -15.53
C PHE A 66 1.83 6.32 -15.61
N GLN A 67 1.12 5.43 -16.29
CA GLN A 67 -0.34 5.38 -16.29
C GLN A 67 -0.84 4.42 -15.21
N ALA A 68 -1.59 4.95 -14.26
CA ALA A 68 -2.15 4.16 -13.16
C ALA A 68 -3.63 4.49 -12.96
N SER A 69 -4.45 3.47 -12.74
CA SER A 69 -5.84 3.64 -12.34
C SER A 69 -5.97 4.15 -10.90
N SER A 70 -4.95 3.91 -10.07
CA SER A 70 -4.86 4.43 -8.71
C SER A 70 -3.70 5.42 -8.60
N PRO A 71 -3.95 6.65 -8.13
CA PRO A 71 -2.89 7.64 -7.95
C PRO A 71 -1.90 7.22 -6.83
N ASP A 72 -2.33 6.36 -5.90
CA ASP A 72 -1.44 5.80 -4.87
C ASP A 72 -0.40 4.88 -5.52
N GLU A 73 -0.80 4.05 -6.49
CA GLU A 73 0.15 3.20 -7.22
C GLU A 73 1.15 4.01 -8.04
N ALA A 74 0.72 5.10 -8.68
CA ALA A 74 1.63 6.00 -9.37
C ALA A 74 2.67 6.61 -8.41
N ALA A 75 2.25 7.02 -7.21
CA ALA A 75 3.15 7.54 -6.19
C ALA A 75 4.17 6.49 -5.72
N LEU A 76 3.74 5.24 -5.54
CA LEU A 76 4.63 4.13 -5.17
C LEU A 76 5.71 3.86 -6.23
N VAL A 77 5.33 3.80 -7.51
CA VAL A 77 6.28 3.55 -8.62
C VAL A 77 7.26 4.71 -8.79
N ARG A 78 6.79 5.97 -8.67
CA ARG A 78 7.67 7.15 -8.68
C ARG A 78 8.65 7.13 -7.51
N ALA A 79 8.20 6.76 -6.32
CA ALA A 79 9.09 6.61 -5.17
C ALA A 79 10.18 5.58 -5.44
N ALA A 80 9.86 4.43 -6.05
CA ALA A 80 10.86 3.44 -6.46
C ALA A 80 11.86 4.01 -7.47
N GLN A 81 11.37 4.71 -8.50
CA GLN A 81 12.20 5.34 -9.53
C GLN A 81 13.19 6.34 -8.91
N ASN A 82 12.72 7.19 -8.00
CA ASN A 82 13.55 8.18 -7.30
C ASN A 82 14.61 7.54 -6.38
N GLN A 83 14.43 6.27 -5.99
CA GLN A 83 15.41 5.49 -5.25
C GLN A 83 16.30 4.60 -6.15
N GLY A 84 16.21 4.76 -7.47
CA GLY A 84 17.04 4.02 -8.43
C GLY A 84 16.46 2.66 -8.87
N PHE A 85 15.15 2.46 -8.72
CA PHE A 85 14.42 1.28 -9.19
C PHE A 85 13.41 1.71 -10.26
N THR A 86 13.86 1.76 -11.52
CA THR A 86 13.06 2.27 -12.62
C THR A 86 12.31 1.12 -13.29
N PHE A 87 11.03 0.96 -12.94
CA PHE A 87 10.11 0.13 -13.69
C PHE A 87 9.89 0.74 -15.08
N HIS A 88 10.17 -0.02 -16.15
CA HIS A 88 10.08 0.51 -17.52
C HIS A 88 9.34 -0.39 -18.50
N THR A 89 9.21 -1.69 -18.21
CA THR A 89 8.51 -2.62 -19.10
C THR A 89 7.52 -3.48 -18.33
N ARG A 90 6.30 -3.58 -18.87
CA ARG A 90 5.30 -4.56 -18.44
C ARG A 90 4.74 -5.31 -19.64
N ARG A 91 4.81 -6.63 -19.58
CA ARG A 91 4.17 -7.58 -20.50
C ARG A 91 3.22 -8.47 -19.68
N PRO A 92 2.35 -9.28 -20.31
CA PRO A 92 1.40 -10.12 -19.57
C PRO A 92 2.03 -11.00 -18.48
N ASN A 93 3.22 -11.54 -18.73
CA ASN A 93 3.91 -12.46 -17.82
C ASN A 93 5.30 -11.93 -17.40
N GLU A 94 5.56 -10.63 -17.54
CA GLU A 94 6.91 -10.09 -17.31
C GLU A 94 6.87 -8.64 -16.84
N ILE A 95 7.71 -8.33 -15.85
CA ILE A 95 7.98 -6.98 -15.38
C ILE A 95 9.50 -6.76 -15.43
N VAL A 96 9.94 -5.64 -16.00
CA VAL A 96 11.37 -5.28 -16.04
C VAL A 96 11.60 -4.00 -15.24
N VAL A 97 12.58 -4.07 -14.34
CA VAL A 97 13.02 -2.97 -13.49
C VAL A 97 14.52 -2.75 -13.72
N GLU A 98 14.90 -1.55 -14.11
CA GLU A 98 16.30 -1.14 -14.17
C GLU A 98 16.77 -0.75 -12.76
N THR A 99 17.88 -1.33 -12.31
CA THR A 99 18.52 -1.00 -11.04
C THR A 99 20.03 -1.19 -11.14
N GLY A 100 20.80 -0.24 -10.60
CA GLY A 100 22.26 -0.25 -10.72
C GLY A 100 22.78 -0.24 -12.18
N GLY A 101 21.99 0.33 -13.11
CA GLY A 101 22.30 0.37 -14.54
C GLY A 101 22.14 -0.97 -15.28
N SER A 102 21.46 -1.95 -14.67
CA SER A 102 21.17 -3.25 -15.29
C SER A 102 19.68 -3.59 -15.18
N ASP A 103 19.16 -4.23 -16.21
CA ASP A 103 17.78 -4.71 -16.24
C ASP A 103 17.63 -5.99 -15.41
N ARG A 104 16.67 -5.97 -14.49
CA ARG A 104 16.22 -7.15 -13.74
C ARG A 104 14.82 -7.52 -14.21
N THR A 105 14.69 -8.77 -14.65
CA THR A 105 13.45 -9.30 -15.24
C THR A 105 12.76 -10.25 -14.26
N PHE A 106 11.51 -9.93 -13.94
CA PHE A 106 10.64 -10.73 -13.09
C PHE A 106 9.58 -11.40 -13.95
N GLU A 107 9.49 -12.73 -13.90
CA GLU A 107 8.36 -13.46 -14.47
C GLU A 107 7.13 -13.22 -13.58
N LEU A 108 6.10 -12.60 -14.15
CA LEU A 108 4.83 -12.35 -13.46
C LEU A 108 3.95 -13.59 -13.58
N LEU A 109 3.82 -14.31 -12.46
CA LEU A 109 3.11 -15.58 -12.40
C LEU A 109 1.61 -15.37 -12.17
N ASN A 110 1.25 -14.55 -11.17
CA ASN A 110 -0.14 -14.22 -10.87
C ASN A 110 -0.26 -12.79 -10.32
N VAL A 111 -1.42 -12.19 -10.56
CA VAL A 111 -1.86 -10.94 -9.93
C VAL A 111 -3.15 -11.22 -9.15
N LEU A 112 -3.10 -10.98 -7.84
CA LEU A 112 -4.26 -11.02 -6.96
C LEU A 112 -4.77 -9.58 -6.78
N VAL A 113 -5.72 -9.20 -7.62
CA VAL A 113 -6.21 -7.82 -7.74
C VAL A 113 -6.79 -7.28 -6.44
N PHE A 114 -6.66 -5.97 -6.25
CA PHE A 114 -7.34 -5.27 -5.16
C PHE A 114 -8.86 -5.41 -5.28
N THR A 115 -9.53 -5.63 -4.15
CA THR A 115 -10.98 -5.48 -4.00
C THR A 115 -11.27 -4.80 -2.67
N SER A 116 -12.38 -4.07 -2.58
CA SER A 116 -12.79 -3.41 -1.33
C SER A 116 -13.04 -4.38 -0.18
N ASP A 117 -13.42 -5.62 -0.48
CA ASP A 117 -13.62 -6.67 0.51
C ASP A 117 -12.29 -7.19 1.06
N ARG A 118 -11.30 -7.42 0.19
CA ARG A 118 -9.98 -7.94 0.60
C ARG A 118 -9.05 -6.86 1.15
N LYS A 119 -9.20 -5.61 0.72
CA LYS A 119 -8.39 -4.43 1.09
C LYS A 119 -6.88 -4.62 0.92
N ARG A 120 -6.47 -5.45 -0.04
CA ARG A 120 -5.06 -5.73 -0.37
C ARG A 120 -4.93 -6.21 -1.81
N MET A 121 -3.72 -6.11 -2.33
CA MET A 121 -3.30 -6.60 -3.63
C MET A 121 -2.01 -7.39 -3.46
N SER A 122 -1.86 -8.47 -4.23
CA SER A 122 -0.59 -9.20 -4.30
C SER A 122 -0.16 -9.49 -5.72
N VAL A 123 1.14 -9.65 -5.91
CA VAL A 123 1.74 -10.24 -7.11
C VAL A 123 2.58 -11.43 -6.70
N ILE A 124 2.58 -12.46 -7.53
CA ILE A 124 3.49 -13.60 -7.39
C ILE A 124 4.49 -13.49 -8.54
N LEU A 125 5.76 -13.42 -8.18
CA LEU A 125 6.86 -13.22 -9.11
C LEU A 125 7.86 -14.35 -8.97
N ARG A 126 8.51 -14.67 -10.09
CA ARG A 126 9.73 -15.47 -10.09
C ARG A 126 10.85 -14.62 -10.64
N GLU A 127 11.87 -14.40 -9.82
CA GLU A 127 13.06 -13.69 -10.26
C GLU A 127 13.95 -14.64 -11.05
N LYS A 128 14.30 -14.27 -12.29
CA LYS A 128 15.18 -15.10 -13.12
C LYS A 128 16.63 -14.91 -12.61
N SER A 129 17.16 -15.88 -11.87
CA SER A 129 18.59 -15.94 -11.55
C SER A 129 19.39 -16.47 -12.74
N ALA A 130 20.61 -15.97 -12.92
CA ALA A 130 21.56 -16.48 -13.92
C ALA A 130 21.95 -17.94 -13.65
N ASP A 131 21.78 -18.41 -12.41
CA ASP A 131 22.26 -19.71 -11.92
C ASP A 131 21.17 -20.78 -11.88
N GLY A 132 19.96 -20.48 -12.38
CA GLY A 132 18.86 -21.45 -12.57
C GLY A 132 17.94 -21.65 -11.36
N GLU A 133 18.37 -21.34 -10.14
CA GLU A 133 17.49 -21.35 -8.96
C GLU A 133 16.67 -20.05 -8.89
N ALA A 134 15.39 -20.16 -9.21
CA ALA A 134 14.49 -19.02 -9.31
C ALA A 134 13.45 -19.07 -8.18
N GLU A 135 13.69 -18.29 -7.13
CA GLU A 135 12.80 -18.18 -5.97
C GLU A 135 11.45 -17.58 -6.40
N ILE A 136 10.35 -18.19 -5.92
CA ILE A 136 9.00 -17.67 -6.11
C ILE A 136 8.65 -16.82 -4.90
N LYS A 137 8.41 -15.53 -5.12
CA LYS A 137 8.01 -14.58 -4.07
C LYS A 137 6.57 -14.13 -4.27
N LEU A 138 5.83 -14.12 -3.18
CA LEU A 138 4.59 -13.37 -3.07
C LEU A 138 4.91 -12.01 -2.46
N PHE A 139 4.54 -10.94 -3.16
CA PHE A 139 4.55 -9.58 -2.64
C PHE A 139 3.12 -9.12 -2.44
N CYS A 140 2.81 -8.66 -1.23
CA CYS A 140 1.49 -8.21 -0.83
C CYS A 140 1.57 -6.78 -0.29
N LYS A 141 0.64 -5.93 -0.72
CA LYS A 141 0.41 -4.61 -0.14
C LYS A 141 -1.05 -4.43 0.24
N GLY A 142 -1.33 -3.81 1.39
CA GLY A 142 -2.71 -3.65 1.83
C GLY A 142 -2.88 -2.84 3.10
N ALA A 143 -4.14 -2.78 3.56
CA ALA A 143 -4.50 -2.15 4.82
C ALA A 143 -3.82 -2.82 6.01
N ASP A 144 -3.52 -2.04 7.03
CA ASP A 144 -2.80 -2.46 8.23
C ASP A 144 -3.47 -3.62 8.95
N ASN A 145 -4.74 -3.49 9.31
CA ASN A 145 -5.47 -4.54 10.02
C ASN A 145 -5.48 -5.86 9.22
N VAL A 146 -5.59 -5.78 7.90
CA VAL A 146 -5.65 -6.94 7.00
C VAL A 146 -4.28 -7.60 6.89
N ILE A 147 -3.20 -6.83 6.74
CA ILE A 147 -1.85 -7.40 6.62
C ILE A 147 -1.41 -7.99 7.96
N PHE A 148 -1.64 -7.30 9.08
CA PHE A 148 -1.23 -7.75 10.41
C PHE A 148 -1.85 -9.09 10.80
N ASP A 149 -3.10 -9.34 10.42
CA ASP A 149 -3.79 -10.63 10.66
C ASP A 149 -3.15 -11.81 9.89
N ARG A 150 -2.32 -11.54 8.87
CA ARG A 150 -1.69 -12.55 8.00
C ARG A 150 -0.20 -12.74 8.27
N LEU A 151 0.37 -11.99 9.22
CA LEU A 151 1.79 -12.08 9.54
C LEU A 151 2.12 -13.35 10.33
N SER A 152 3.23 -14.00 9.96
CA SER A 152 3.77 -15.12 10.73
C SER A 152 4.36 -14.63 12.05
N LYS A 153 4.03 -15.28 13.17
CA LYS A 153 4.65 -14.97 14.48
C LYS A 153 6.13 -15.35 14.55
N GLU A 154 6.56 -16.29 13.71
CA GLU A 154 7.93 -16.81 13.69
C GLU A 154 8.86 -15.94 12.83
N LEU A 155 8.34 -15.39 11.72
CA LEU A 155 9.11 -14.59 10.78
C LEU A 155 9.22 -13.11 11.18
N ASN A 156 8.43 -12.67 12.15
CA ASN A 156 8.31 -11.26 12.51
C ASN A 156 8.68 -11.03 13.97
N ASP A 157 9.73 -10.22 14.19
CA ASP A 157 10.08 -9.76 15.53
C ASP A 157 9.00 -8.85 16.12
N ARG A 158 8.61 -9.12 17.37
CA ARG A 158 7.52 -8.40 18.04
C ARG A 158 7.85 -6.93 18.27
N GLN A 159 9.11 -6.58 18.53
CA GLN A 159 9.49 -5.18 18.73
C GLN A 159 9.44 -4.42 17.40
N MET A 160 9.90 -5.04 16.31
CA MET A 160 9.80 -4.49 14.96
C MET A 160 8.34 -4.25 14.57
N LEU A 161 7.44 -5.21 14.82
CA LEU A 161 6.00 -5.03 14.57
C LEU A 161 5.41 -3.87 15.37
N ALA A 162 5.78 -3.74 16.65
CA ALA A 162 5.31 -2.63 17.48
C ALA A 162 5.79 -1.27 16.96
N ARG A 163 7.03 -1.19 16.48
CA ARG A 163 7.58 0.04 15.86
C ARG A 163 6.83 0.40 14.57
N CYS A 164 6.62 -0.57 13.67
CA CYS A 164 5.88 -0.34 12.44
C CYS A 164 4.44 0.09 12.72
N ASN A 165 3.79 -0.51 13.72
CA ASN A 165 2.44 -0.10 14.14
C ASN A 165 2.42 1.32 14.73
N GLY A 166 3.45 1.69 15.50
CA GLY A 166 3.64 3.07 15.96
C GLY A 166 3.74 4.05 14.78
N ALA A 167 4.59 3.75 13.80
CA ALA A 167 4.75 4.57 12.59
C ALA A 167 3.44 4.71 11.80
N LEU A 168 2.65 3.63 11.64
CA LEU A 168 1.34 3.69 11.00
C LEU A 168 0.40 4.68 11.70
N ASN A 169 0.37 4.66 13.03
CA ASN A 169 -0.46 5.58 13.81
C ASN A 169 0.02 7.03 13.66
N ASP A 170 1.33 7.27 13.73
CA ASP A 170 1.90 8.59 13.54
C ASP A 170 1.60 9.14 12.14
N TYR A 171 1.70 8.30 11.10
CA TYR A 171 1.39 8.69 9.73
C TYR A 171 -0.10 8.98 9.54
N ALA A 172 -0.99 8.15 10.11
CA ALA A 172 -2.43 8.39 10.05
C ALA A 172 -2.84 9.67 10.79
N GLN A 173 -2.22 9.98 11.93
CA GLN A 173 -2.44 11.23 12.67
C GLN A 173 -2.02 12.47 11.87
N LYS A 174 -1.00 12.33 11.02
CA LYS A 174 -0.58 13.37 10.05
C LYS A 174 -1.49 13.46 8.81
N GLY A 175 -2.51 12.61 8.71
CA GLY A 175 -3.44 12.59 7.58
C GLY A 175 -2.91 11.86 6.35
N TYR A 176 -1.82 11.10 6.48
CA TYR A 176 -1.31 10.28 5.38
C TYR A 176 -2.13 9.00 5.22
N ARG A 177 -2.26 8.57 3.96
CA ARG A 177 -2.73 7.22 3.65
C ARG A 177 -1.61 6.23 3.94
N THR A 178 -1.94 5.20 4.70
CA THR A 178 -0.99 4.18 5.13
C THR A 178 -1.18 2.87 4.40
N LEU A 179 -0.08 2.24 3.97
CA LEU A 179 -0.08 0.89 3.41
C LEU A 179 0.99 0.05 4.10
N CYS A 180 0.68 -1.23 4.32
CA CYS A 180 1.65 -2.23 4.77
C CYS A 180 2.11 -3.06 3.58
N PHE A 181 3.40 -3.40 3.57
CA PHE A 181 4.06 -4.24 2.58
C PHE A 181 4.61 -5.48 3.28
N ALA A 182 4.20 -6.66 2.82
CA ALA A 182 4.66 -7.93 3.36
C ALA A 182 4.97 -8.90 2.22
N SER A 183 5.90 -9.83 2.46
CA SER A 183 6.29 -10.84 1.49
C SER A 183 6.27 -12.24 2.07
N ALA A 184 6.21 -13.23 1.19
CA ALA A 184 6.46 -14.63 1.52
C ALA A 184 7.26 -15.30 0.40
N VAL A 185 8.16 -16.19 0.79
CA VAL A 185 8.79 -17.13 -0.14
C VAL A 185 7.87 -18.34 -0.27
N LEU A 186 7.56 -18.71 -1.50
CA LEU A 186 6.65 -19.79 -1.80
C LEU A 186 7.43 -21.03 -2.25
N ASP A 187 7.09 -22.15 -1.64
CA ASP A 187 7.54 -23.45 -2.12
C ASP A 187 7.00 -23.71 -3.55
N PRO A 188 7.83 -24.17 -4.50
CA PRO A 188 7.41 -24.37 -5.88
C PRO A 188 6.26 -25.36 -6.05
N ASP A 189 6.20 -26.43 -5.25
CA ASP A 189 5.15 -27.44 -5.33
C ASP A 189 3.84 -26.92 -4.74
N ILE A 190 3.92 -26.20 -3.61
CA ILE A 190 2.76 -25.51 -3.02
C ILE A 190 2.19 -24.50 -4.03
N TYR A 191 3.03 -23.68 -4.65
CA TYR A 191 2.60 -22.72 -5.65
C TYR A 191 2.00 -23.42 -6.89
N ALA A 192 2.61 -24.50 -7.37
CA ALA A 192 2.10 -25.23 -8.53
C ALA A 192 0.70 -25.81 -8.28
N GLN A 193 0.44 -26.31 -7.09
CA GLN A 193 -0.90 -26.75 -6.68
C GLN A 193 -1.87 -25.58 -6.60
N TRP A 194 -1.52 -24.53 -5.86
CA TRP A 194 -2.36 -23.34 -5.71
C TRP A 194 -2.71 -22.69 -7.07
N SER A 195 -1.76 -22.67 -8.01
CA SER A 195 -1.97 -22.09 -9.35
C SER A 195 -3.04 -22.86 -10.15
N ARG A 196 -3.12 -24.19 -10.00
CA ARG A 196 -4.20 -25.01 -10.58
C ARG A 196 -5.55 -24.66 -9.97
N ASP A 197 -5.60 -24.50 -8.66
CA ASP A 197 -6.82 -24.16 -7.93
C ASP A 197 -7.29 -22.74 -8.30
N PHE A 198 -6.36 -21.79 -8.40
CA PHE A 198 -6.64 -20.41 -8.84
C PHE A 198 -7.16 -20.37 -10.28
N LYS A 199 -6.59 -21.17 -11.19
CA LYS A 199 -7.07 -21.27 -12.57
C LYS A 199 -8.47 -21.88 -12.66
N THR A 200 -8.77 -22.84 -11.79
CA THR A 200 -10.11 -23.43 -11.69
C THR A 200 -11.11 -22.38 -11.20
N ALA A 201 -10.77 -21.65 -10.14
CA ALA A 201 -11.60 -20.56 -9.63
C ALA A 201 -11.79 -19.42 -10.65
N SER A 202 -10.77 -19.06 -11.44
CA SER A 202 -10.86 -17.97 -12.42
C SER A 202 -11.73 -18.31 -13.64
N THR A 203 -11.92 -19.60 -13.92
CA THR A 203 -12.76 -20.11 -15.01
C THR A 203 -14.14 -20.57 -14.54
N ALA A 204 -14.44 -20.45 -13.25
CA ALA A 204 -15.74 -20.78 -12.68
C ALA A 204 -16.87 -19.91 -13.25
N ILE A 205 -18.01 -20.54 -13.55
CA ILE A 205 -19.22 -19.87 -14.06
C ILE A 205 -20.02 -19.27 -12.90
N GLU A 206 -20.13 -20.01 -11.80
CA GLU A 206 -20.91 -19.63 -10.62
C GLU A 206 -20.00 -19.18 -9.48
N GLU A 207 -20.42 -18.15 -8.75
CA GLU A 207 -19.71 -17.63 -7.56
C GLU A 207 -18.20 -17.35 -7.76
N ARG A 208 -17.77 -17.05 -9.00
CA ARG A 208 -16.37 -16.85 -9.40
C ARG A 208 -15.60 -15.94 -8.45
N GLU A 209 -16.19 -14.79 -8.09
CA GLU A 209 -15.56 -13.82 -7.20
C GLU A 209 -15.30 -14.40 -5.81
N LYS A 210 -16.29 -15.09 -5.22
CA LYS A 210 -16.13 -15.73 -3.90
C LYS A 210 -15.05 -16.81 -3.94
N GLN A 211 -15.00 -17.61 -5.01
CA GLN A 211 -13.98 -18.65 -5.18
C GLN A 211 -12.58 -18.05 -5.31
N LEU A 212 -12.43 -16.98 -6.10
CA LEU A 212 -11.15 -16.27 -6.23
C LEU A 212 -10.68 -15.67 -4.91
N VAL A 213 -11.59 -15.09 -4.11
CA VAL A 213 -11.26 -14.60 -2.77
C VAL A 213 -10.78 -15.75 -1.89
N ALA A 214 -11.52 -16.86 -1.84
CA ALA A 214 -11.18 -18.01 -1.00
C ALA A 214 -9.82 -18.60 -1.35
N VAL A 215 -9.50 -18.76 -2.64
CA VAL A 215 -8.20 -19.28 -3.09
C VAL A 215 -7.08 -18.26 -2.83
N ALA A 216 -7.32 -16.97 -3.00
CA ALA A 216 -6.33 -15.94 -2.68
C ALA A 216 -5.96 -15.91 -1.19
N GLU A 217 -6.93 -16.09 -0.29
CA GLU A 217 -6.69 -16.15 1.16
C GLU A 217 -5.75 -17.29 1.56
N GLN A 218 -5.73 -18.40 0.82
CA GLN A 218 -4.91 -19.58 1.14
C GLN A 218 -3.42 -19.34 0.97
N ILE A 219 -3.01 -18.48 0.03
CA ILE A 219 -1.59 -18.21 -0.27
C ILE A 219 -1.07 -16.95 0.42
N GLU A 220 -1.98 -16.04 0.79
CA GLU A 220 -1.64 -14.77 1.44
C GLU A 220 -1.62 -14.90 2.97
N CYS A 221 -0.91 -15.92 3.46
CA CYS A 221 -0.74 -16.18 4.89
C CYS A 221 0.73 -16.38 5.23
N ASN A 222 1.06 -16.37 6.53
CA ASN A 222 2.43 -16.54 7.04
C ASN A 222 3.42 -15.50 6.46
N LEU A 223 2.96 -14.27 6.28
CA LEU A 223 3.75 -13.22 5.64
C LEU A 223 4.79 -12.65 6.60
N ARG A 224 5.92 -12.18 6.06
CA ARG A 224 6.91 -11.34 6.74
C ARG A 224 6.67 -9.88 6.39
N LEU A 225 6.49 -9.03 7.39
CA LEU A 225 6.34 -7.59 7.20
C LEU A 225 7.67 -7.00 6.73
N ILE A 226 7.63 -6.28 5.62
CA ILE A 226 8.79 -5.65 4.99
C ILE A 226 8.82 -4.17 5.34
N ALA A 227 7.71 -3.45 5.15
CA ALA A 227 7.66 -2.03 5.41
C ALA A 227 6.23 -1.52 5.62
N VAL A 228 6.12 -0.30 6.13
CA VAL A 228 4.89 0.49 6.09
C VAL A 228 5.17 1.86 5.48
N THR A 229 4.19 2.44 4.79
CA THR A 229 4.38 3.67 4.00
C THR A 229 3.37 4.75 4.38
N ALA A 230 3.71 5.99 4.05
CA ALA A 230 2.86 7.17 4.15
C ALA A 230 2.78 7.86 2.79
N ILE A 231 1.57 7.96 2.25
CA ILE A 231 1.27 8.68 1.01
C ILE A 231 0.40 9.88 1.36
N GLU A 232 0.84 11.05 0.96
CA GLU A 232 0.11 12.30 1.09
C GLU A 232 -0.94 12.44 -0.02
N ASP A 233 -2.18 12.59 0.41
CA ASP A 233 -3.30 13.01 -0.44
C ASP A 233 -3.39 14.54 -0.43
N LYS A 234 -2.66 15.16 -1.36
CA LYS A 234 -2.79 16.61 -1.60
C LYS A 234 -4.23 16.88 -2.04
N LEU A 235 -4.93 17.74 -1.30
CA LEU A 235 -6.22 18.26 -1.72
C LEU A 235 -6.09 18.87 -3.11
N GLN A 236 -7.12 18.67 -3.94
CA GLN A 236 -7.18 19.33 -5.24
C GLN A 236 -7.30 20.85 -5.06
N ASP A 237 -6.88 21.58 -6.09
CA ASP A 237 -6.96 23.04 -6.11
C ASP A 237 -8.38 23.51 -5.79
N ASN A 238 -8.47 24.53 -4.95
CA ASN A 238 -9.71 25.18 -4.54
C ASN A 238 -10.71 24.28 -3.77
N VAL A 239 -10.36 23.05 -3.37
CA VAL A 239 -11.26 22.24 -2.51
C VAL A 239 -11.67 22.97 -1.24
N PRO A 240 -10.75 23.56 -0.44
CA PRO A 240 -11.13 24.29 0.76
C PRO A 240 -12.04 25.49 0.48
N LEU A 241 -11.75 26.24 -0.58
CA LEU A 241 -12.56 27.40 -0.98
C LEU A 241 -13.97 26.96 -1.39
N THR A 242 -14.07 25.92 -2.21
CA THR A 242 -15.34 25.37 -2.71
C THR A 242 -16.22 24.89 -1.56
N ILE A 243 -15.66 24.10 -0.64
CA ILE A 243 -16.39 23.61 0.54
C ILE A 243 -16.91 24.77 1.38
N ARG A 244 -16.07 25.78 1.67
CA ARG A 244 -16.49 26.98 2.41
C ARG A 244 -17.62 27.72 1.71
N THR A 245 -17.54 27.90 0.39
CA THR A 245 -18.59 28.58 -0.40
C THR A 245 -19.90 27.83 -0.35
N LEU A 246 -19.88 26.49 -0.48
CA LEU A 246 -21.08 25.65 -0.41
C LEU A 246 -21.69 25.68 1.00
N LEU A 247 -20.88 25.59 2.04
CA LEU A 247 -21.35 25.71 3.43
C LEU A 247 -21.96 27.10 3.70
N ALA A 248 -21.33 28.17 3.22
CA ALA A 248 -21.85 29.53 3.34
C ALA A 248 -23.18 29.74 2.58
N ALA A 249 -23.41 28.96 1.52
CA ALA A 249 -24.68 28.91 0.78
C ALA A 249 -25.76 28.06 1.48
N GLY A 250 -25.48 27.48 2.65
CA GLY A 250 -26.41 26.64 3.41
C GLY A 250 -26.51 25.19 2.92
N ILE A 251 -25.59 24.75 2.05
CA ILE A 251 -25.56 23.37 1.55
C ILE A 251 -24.86 22.48 2.58
N ARG A 252 -25.52 21.40 3.01
CA ARG A 252 -24.93 20.40 3.91
C ARG A 252 -24.08 19.42 3.11
N ILE A 253 -22.82 19.25 3.50
CA ILE A 253 -21.85 18.40 2.83
C ILE A 253 -21.59 17.17 3.71
N TRP A 254 -21.59 15.98 3.09
CA TRP A 254 -21.31 14.71 3.74
C TRP A 254 -20.09 14.08 3.08
N MET A 255 -19.13 13.61 3.89
CA MET A 255 -17.97 12.87 3.42
C MET A 255 -18.19 11.38 3.70
N LEU A 256 -18.20 10.57 2.65
CA LEU A 256 -18.27 9.11 2.72
C LEU A 256 -16.92 8.57 2.24
N THR A 257 -16.15 7.96 3.15
CA THR A 257 -14.81 7.44 2.84
C THR A 257 -14.61 6.06 3.46
N GLY A 258 -13.76 5.25 2.81
CA GLY A 258 -13.30 3.96 3.32
C GLY A 258 -11.99 4.03 4.12
N ASP A 259 -11.43 5.23 4.27
CA ASP A 259 -10.22 5.48 5.06
C ASP A 259 -10.47 5.34 6.58
N LYS A 260 -9.37 5.30 7.34
CA LYS A 260 -9.43 5.34 8.81
C LYS A 260 -10.08 6.62 9.32
N LEU A 261 -10.66 6.55 10.52
CA LEU A 261 -11.29 7.70 11.17
C LEU A 261 -10.33 8.88 11.28
N GLU A 262 -9.09 8.62 11.68
CA GLU A 262 -8.06 9.65 11.87
C GLU A 262 -7.75 10.38 10.57
N THR A 263 -7.59 9.64 9.46
CA THR A 263 -7.37 10.20 8.13
C THR A 263 -8.59 11.00 7.66
N ALA A 264 -9.81 10.46 7.84
CA ALA A 264 -11.04 11.15 7.48
C ALA A 264 -11.21 12.48 8.23
N VAL A 265 -10.90 12.50 9.53
CA VAL A 265 -10.91 13.71 10.34
C VAL A 265 -9.87 14.72 9.83
N GLN A 266 -8.64 14.28 9.53
CA GLN A 266 -7.61 15.17 8.98
C GLN A 266 -8.00 15.77 7.63
N ILE A 267 -8.57 14.97 6.73
CA ILE A 267 -9.07 15.46 5.43
C ILE A 267 -10.26 16.40 5.61
N ALA A 268 -11.17 16.10 6.54
CA ALA A 268 -12.28 17.00 6.85
C ALA A 268 -11.79 18.37 7.38
N GLN A 269 -10.75 18.37 8.23
CA GLN A 269 -10.15 19.59 8.73
C GLN A 269 -9.39 20.37 7.65
N SER A 270 -8.55 19.70 6.86
CA SER A 270 -7.75 20.35 5.81
C SER A 270 -8.61 20.88 4.67
N SER A 271 -9.69 20.18 4.33
CA SER A 271 -10.67 20.58 3.31
C SER A 271 -11.64 21.67 3.77
N SER A 272 -11.51 22.16 5.02
CA SER A 272 -12.44 23.12 5.64
C SER A 272 -13.88 22.61 5.75
N LEU A 273 -14.10 21.28 5.74
CA LEU A 273 -15.40 20.69 6.05
C LEU A 273 -15.74 20.85 7.54
N CYS A 274 -14.73 20.75 8.41
CA CYS A 274 -14.83 21.11 9.81
C CYS A 274 -13.63 21.93 10.27
N HIS A 275 -13.79 22.71 11.34
CA HIS A 275 -12.69 23.40 12.01
C HIS A 275 -11.96 22.46 12.96
N LYS A 276 -10.70 22.74 13.27
CA LYS A 276 -9.90 21.96 14.25
C LYS A 276 -10.56 21.92 15.64
N ASP A 277 -11.29 22.98 15.99
CA ASP A 277 -11.96 23.12 17.29
C ASP A 277 -13.39 22.57 17.28
N THR A 278 -13.83 21.96 16.17
CA THR A 278 -15.16 21.34 16.09
C THR A 278 -15.20 20.13 17.02
N GLU A 279 -16.14 20.12 17.97
CA GLU A 279 -16.40 18.93 18.77
C GLU A 279 -16.83 17.77 17.86
N LEU A 280 -16.05 16.69 17.86
CA LEU A 280 -16.32 15.52 17.05
C LEU A 280 -17.18 14.54 17.84
N MET A 281 -18.38 14.27 17.32
CA MET A 281 -19.27 13.23 17.83
C MET A 281 -19.00 11.93 17.07
N VAL A 282 -18.40 10.93 17.74
CA VAL A 282 -17.93 9.70 17.10
C VAL A 282 -18.80 8.51 17.48
N LEU A 283 -19.38 7.87 16.46
CA LEU A 283 -20.17 6.64 16.59
C LEU A 283 -19.44 5.49 15.88
N ALA A 284 -18.73 4.66 16.65
CA ALA A 284 -17.92 3.55 16.13
C ALA A 284 -18.34 2.17 16.69
N GLU A 285 -19.45 2.11 17.44
CA GLU A 285 -19.88 0.92 18.17
C GLU A 285 -20.65 -0.05 17.28
N ARG A 286 -20.53 -1.35 17.57
CA ARG A 286 -21.25 -2.42 16.83
C ARG A 286 -22.55 -2.86 17.49
N SER A 287 -22.74 -2.54 18.77
CA SER A 287 -23.95 -2.90 19.52
C SER A 287 -25.02 -1.83 19.31
N PHE A 288 -26.22 -2.27 18.92
CA PHE A 288 -27.38 -1.40 18.75
C PHE A 288 -27.64 -0.55 20.01
N ASP A 289 -27.64 -1.17 21.19
CA ASP A 289 -27.95 -0.47 22.45
C ASP A 289 -26.93 0.63 22.78
N VAL A 290 -25.65 0.36 22.50
CA VAL A 290 -24.56 1.31 22.77
C VAL A 290 -24.60 2.47 21.78
N VAL A 291 -24.86 2.18 20.50
CA VAL A 291 -25.04 3.22 19.47
C VAL A 291 -26.23 4.11 19.81
N LEU A 292 -27.36 3.51 20.19
CA LEU A 292 -28.57 4.23 20.56
C LEU A 292 -28.35 5.13 21.78
N ALA A 293 -27.70 4.61 22.83
CA ALA A 293 -27.36 5.40 24.02
C ALA A 293 -26.48 6.61 23.68
N LYS A 294 -25.43 6.43 22.86
CA LYS A 294 -24.57 7.54 22.41
C LYS A 294 -25.33 8.57 21.55
N LEU A 295 -26.22 8.12 20.67
CA LEU A 295 -27.06 9.01 19.87
C LEU A 295 -27.96 9.89 20.75
N HIS A 296 -28.55 9.31 21.81
CA HIS A 296 -29.33 10.07 22.78
C HIS A 296 -28.50 11.10 23.54
N GLU A 297 -27.27 10.74 23.94
CA GLU A 297 -26.33 11.69 24.57
C GLU A 297 -26.04 12.89 23.66
N TYR A 298 -25.83 12.65 22.36
CA TYR A 298 -25.54 13.70 21.38
C TYR A 298 -26.75 14.56 20.99
N THR A 299 -27.98 14.04 21.07
CA THR A 299 -29.19 14.83 20.76
C THR A 299 -29.68 15.69 21.93
N LEU A 300 -29.15 15.49 23.13
CA LEU A 300 -29.47 16.28 24.32
C LEU A 300 -28.52 17.47 24.56
N LYS A 301 -27.45 17.59 23.77
CA LYS A 301 -26.55 18.76 23.71
C LYS A 301 -27.04 19.76 22.66
#